data_AF-A0A662VSL2-F1
#
_entry.id   AF-A0A662VSL2-F1
#
_cell.length_a   1.000
_cell.length_b   1.000
_cell.length_c   1.000
_cell.angle_alpha   90.00
_cell.angle_beta   90.00
_cell.angle_gamma   90.00
#
_symmetry.space_group_name_H-M   'P 1'
#
loop_
_entity.id
_entity.type
_entity.pdbx_description
1 polymer ?
#
loop_
_entity_poly.entity_id
_entity_poly.type
_entity_poly.pdbx_seq_one_letter_code
_entity_poly.pdbx_strand_id
1 'polypeptide(L)'
;MEEDKKALRIVVRNEIGVLRDVTKIVADFEGNITYAQTFIIKYGENAGNAMIYLEIESGDFERIKKEIEKLDSVLELEEEKPFEEVFGKRVIIFGGGALVSQVALGAISEADRHNLRGERISVDTMPIIGEEELAEAVKAVSRLHRAEILVLAGGLMGGKITDEVKRLRKAGIPVIALNMFGTVPRVADVVISDPVMAGTLAVMHISEKAKFDLKRVRGKRI
;
A
#
# COMPACT_ATOMS: atom_id res chain seq x y z
N MET A 1 -10.19 -22.46 4.51
CA MET A 1 -10.28 -21.75 5.80
C MET A 1 -9.19 -20.73 5.74
N GLU A 2 -9.57 -19.45 5.67
CA GLU A 2 -8.62 -18.36 5.89
C GLU A 2 -8.12 -18.56 7.33
N GLU A 3 -6.83 -18.82 7.51
CA GLU A 3 -6.25 -18.85 8.85
C GLU A 3 -6.43 -17.44 9.44
N ASP A 4 -6.92 -17.37 10.68
CA ASP A 4 -7.35 -16.14 11.34
C ASP A 4 -6.11 -15.29 11.63
N LYS A 5 -5.71 -14.46 10.65
CA LYS A 5 -4.52 -13.62 10.73
C LYS A 5 -4.68 -12.61 11.85
N LYS A 6 -3.75 -12.60 12.80
CA LYS A 6 -3.75 -11.68 13.95
C LYS A 6 -2.60 -10.69 13.86
N ALA A 7 -2.80 -9.49 14.39
CA ALA A 7 -1.75 -8.48 14.43
C ALA A 7 -1.34 -8.09 15.85
N LEU A 8 -0.05 -7.82 16.04
CA LEU A 8 0.54 -7.35 17.30
C LEU A 8 1.23 -6.02 17.07
N ARG A 9 0.86 -5.03 17.89
CA ARG A 9 1.59 -3.77 18.04
C ARG A 9 2.37 -3.83 19.34
N ILE A 10 3.67 -3.59 19.25
CA ILE A 10 4.60 -3.67 20.37
C ILE A 10 5.38 -2.36 20.42
N VAL A 11 5.33 -1.66 21.54
CA VAL A 11 6.23 -0.54 21.81
C VAL A 11 7.38 -1.06 22.66
N VAL A 12 8.61 -0.83 22.21
CA VAL A 12 9.82 -1.34 22.85
C VAL A 12 10.86 -0.23 23.00
N ARG A 13 11.69 -0.31 24.03
CA ARG A 13 12.93 0.48 24.08
C ARG A 13 13.79 0.14 22.86
N ASN A 14 14.34 1.18 22.23
CA ASN A 14 15.13 1.03 21.02
C ASN A 14 16.54 0.51 21.33
N GLU A 15 16.64 -0.79 21.58
CA GLU A 15 17.87 -1.49 21.96
C GLU A 15 18.33 -2.44 20.83
N ILE A 16 19.63 -2.78 20.82
CA ILE A 16 20.22 -3.64 19.79
C ILE A 16 19.62 -5.05 19.89
N GLY A 17 19.04 -5.54 18.79
CA GLY A 17 18.60 -6.93 18.67
C GLY A 17 17.14 -7.18 19.09
N VAL A 18 16.38 -6.16 19.52
CA VAL A 18 14.99 -6.37 19.97
C VAL A 18 14.12 -7.01 18.89
N LEU A 19 14.20 -6.58 17.62
CA LEU A 19 13.45 -7.21 16.54
C LEU A 19 13.85 -8.69 16.32
N ARG A 20 15.14 -9.03 16.47
CA ARG A 20 15.61 -10.42 16.39
C ARG A 20 14.97 -11.26 17.50
N ASP A 21 14.94 -10.73 18.72
CA ASP A 21 14.42 -11.47 19.87
C ASP A 21 12.90 -11.66 19.78
N VAL A 22 12.16 -10.62 19.37
CA VAL A 22 10.71 -10.73 19.08
C VAL A 22 10.45 -11.76 17.98
N THR A 23 11.13 -11.66 16.84
CA THR A 23 10.90 -12.58 15.71
C THR A 23 11.34 -14.02 15.99
N LYS A 24 12.37 -14.20 16.84
CA LYS A 24 12.74 -15.52 17.34
C LYS A 24 11.62 -16.14 18.18
N ILE A 25 11.01 -15.38 19.09
CA ILE A 25 9.87 -15.87 19.88
C ILE A 25 8.73 -16.30 18.95
N VAL A 26 8.38 -15.48 17.95
CA VAL A 26 7.35 -15.85 16.96
C VAL A 26 7.69 -17.19 16.30
N ALA A 27 8.94 -17.40 15.88
CA ALA A 27 9.39 -18.65 15.26
C ALA A 27 9.41 -19.85 16.23
N ASP A 28 9.82 -19.66 17.50
CA ASP A 28 9.88 -20.71 18.53
C ASP A 28 8.47 -21.28 18.85
N PHE A 29 7.41 -20.52 18.56
CA PHE A 29 6.01 -20.94 18.70
C PHE A 29 5.31 -21.14 17.35
N GLU A 30 6.07 -21.45 16.30
CA GLU A 30 5.59 -21.82 14.95
C GLU A 30 4.72 -20.75 14.28
N GLY A 31 4.92 -19.47 14.64
CA GLY A 31 4.24 -18.35 14.03
C GLY A 31 4.82 -17.97 12.67
N ASN A 32 3.96 -17.90 11.65
CA ASN A 32 4.32 -17.41 10.33
C ASN A 32 4.08 -15.90 10.21
N ILE A 33 5.15 -15.11 10.13
CA ILE A 33 5.06 -13.66 9.92
C ILE A 33 4.75 -13.39 8.44
N THR A 34 3.58 -12.81 8.19
CA THR A 34 3.14 -12.42 6.84
C THR A 34 3.40 -10.95 6.55
N TYR A 35 3.49 -10.13 7.60
CA TYR A 35 3.91 -8.73 7.50
C TYR A 35 4.68 -8.30 8.75
N ALA A 36 5.71 -7.49 8.55
CA ALA A 36 6.48 -6.89 9.62
C ALA A 36 6.85 -5.45 9.28
N GLN A 37 6.68 -4.56 10.25
CA GLN A 37 7.11 -3.17 10.17
C GLN A 37 7.73 -2.75 11.49
N THR A 38 8.80 -1.96 11.43
CA THR A 38 9.32 -1.27 12.60
C THR A 38 9.81 0.12 12.24
N PHE A 39 9.63 1.07 13.16
CA PHE A 39 10.18 2.41 13.04
C PHE A 39 10.35 3.05 14.42
N ILE A 40 11.19 4.08 14.48
CA ILE A 40 11.40 4.88 15.69
C ILE A 40 10.29 5.92 15.81
N ILE A 41 9.63 5.94 16.96
CA ILE A 41 8.57 6.89 17.29
C ILE A 41 9.22 8.27 17.49
N LYS A 42 8.79 9.26 16.70
CA LYS A 42 9.39 10.61 16.70
C LYS A 42 8.72 11.59 17.66
N TYR A 43 7.46 11.36 18.02
CA TYR A 43 6.63 12.31 18.75
C TYR A 43 5.75 11.56 19.76
N GLY A 44 5.28 12.26 20.81
CA GLY A 44 4.39 11.70 21.84
C GLY A 44 5.13 11.07 23.03
N GLU A 45 4.38 10.41 23.91
CA GLU A 45 4.87 9.86 25.19
C GLU A 45 5.96 8.79 24.98
N ASN A 46 5.88 8.06 23.88
CA ASN A 46 6.83 7.00 23.50
C ASN A 46 7.95 7.49 22.56
N ALA A 47 8.21 8.80 22.45
CA ALA A 47 9.26 9.33 21.58
C ALA A 47 10.65 8.76 21.93
N GLY A 48 11.41 8.35 20.90
CA GLY A 48 12.71 7.70 21.05
C GLY A 48 12.66 6.17 21.19
N ASN A 49 11.50 5.60 21.51
CA ASN A 49 11.25 4.16 21.48
C ASN A 49 10.95 3.67 20.06
N ALA A 50 10.98 2.36 19.86
CA ALA A 50 10.60 1.72 18.60
C ALA A 50 9.18 1.16 18.68
N MET A 51 8.42 1.32 17.60
CA MET A 51 7.20 0.57 17.38
C MET A 51 7.52 -0.61 16.45
N ILE A 52 7.11 -1.80 16.84
CA ILE A 52 7.14 -3.02 16.04
C ILE A 52 5.69 -3.44 15.80
N TYR A 53 5.33 -3.69 14.55
CA TYR A 53 4.04 -4.22 14.15
C TYR A 53 4.24 -5.49 13.35
N LEU A 54 3.57 -6.58 13.75
CA LEU A 54 3.63 -7.89 13.10
C LEU A 54 2.23 -8.38 12.76
N GLU A 55 2.04 -8.96 11.57
CA GLU A 55 0.87 -9.79 11.25
C GLU A 55 1.29 -11.25 11.15
N ILE A 56 0.61 -12.12 11.89
CA ILE A 56 0.96 -13.53 12.10
C ILE A 56 -0.25 -14.40 11.73
N GLU A 57 -0.04 -15.37 10.84
CA GLU A 57 -1.12 -16.21 10.29
C GLU A 57 -1.29 -17.55 11.03
N SER A 58 -0.21 -18.08 11.63
CA SER A 58 -0.20 -19.40 12.29
C SER A 58 0.46 -19.36 13.68
N GLY A 59 0.55 -20.51 14.36
CA GLY A 59 1.26 -20.68 15.63
C GLY A 59 0.42 -20.43 16.88
N ASP A 60 1.03 -20.61 18.05
CA ASP A 60 0.37 -20.37 19.35
C ASP A 60 0.44 -18.87 19.71
N PHE A 61 -0.48 -18.09 19.14
CA PHE A 61 -0.51 -16.62 19.28
C PHE A 61 -0.53 -16.15 20.74
N GLU A 62 -1.26 -16.84 21.62
CA GLU A 62 -1.33 -16.47 23.04
C GLU A 62 0.02 -16.69 23.74
N ARG A 63 0.72 -17.79 23.43
CA ARG A 63 2.09 -17.99 23.94
C ARG A 63 3.07 -16.98 23.37
N ILE A 64 3.00 -16.68 22.07
CA ILE A 64 3.84 -15.65 21.43
C ILE A 64 3.70 -14.33 22.18
N LYS A 65 2.46 -13.86 22.36
CA LYS A 65 2.14 -12.64 23.09
C LYS A 65 2.72 -12.66 24.50
N LYS A 66 2.46 -13.74 25.25
CA LYS A 66 2.92 -13.90 26.63
C LYS A 66 4.44 -13.93 26.77
N GLU A 67 5.15 -14.56 25.85
CA GLU A 67 6.63 -14.59 25.89
C GLU A 67 7.25 -13.27 25.46
N ILE A 68 6.67 -12.56 24.48
CA ILE A 68 7.12 -11.20 24.12
C ILE A 68 6.95 -10.27 25.31
N GLU A 69 5.82 -10.32 26.02
CA GLU A 69 5.52 -9.47 27.19
C GLU A 69 6.53 -9.62 28.34
N LYS A 70 7.30 -10.72 28.38
CA LYS A 70 8.37 -10.94 29.37
C LYS A 70 9.70 -10.27 29.02
N LEU A 71 9.87 -9.77 27.80
CA LEU A 71 11.10 -9.08 27.41
C LEU A 71 11.20 -7.75 28.15
N ASP A 72 12.30 -7.52 28.86
CA ASP A 72 12.51 -6.28 29.63
C ASP A 72 12.36 -5.02 28.76
N SER A 73 12.68 -5.10 27.47
CA SER A 73 12.59 -4.00 26.51
C SER A 73 11.16 -3.60 26.15
N VAL A 74 10.15 -4.45 26.40
CA VAL A 74 8.75 -4.18 26.04
C VAL A 74 8.13 -3.17 27.01
N LEU A 75 7.49 -2.15 26.45
CA LEU A 75 6.81 -1.08 27.17
C LEU A 75 5.29 -1.22 27.06
N GLU A 76 4.80 -1.56 25.86
CA GLU A 76 3.39 -1.80 25.58
C GLU A 76 3.26 -2.96 24.58
N LEU A 77 2.20 -3.74 24.72
CA LEU A 77 1.84 -4.79 23.77
C LEU A 77 0.32 -4.84 23.63
N GLU A 78 -0.17 -4.66 22.40
CA GLU A 78 -1.59 -4.68 22.07
C GLU A 78 -1.85 -5.57 20.85
N GLU A 79 -2.96 -6.30 20.88
CA GLU A 79 -3.49 -6.98 19.70
C GLU A 79 -4.29 -5.97 18.88
N GLU A 80 -4.05 -5.96 17.58
CA GLU A 80 -4.62 -5.01 16.63
C GLU A 80 -5.26 -5.74 15.46
N LYS A 81 -6.04 -5.01 14.66
CA LYS A 81 -6.48 -5.51 13.36
C LYS A 81 -5.34 -5.44 12.34
N PRO A 82 -5.24 -6.41 11.41
CA PRO A 82 -4.36 -6.33 10.24
C PRO A 82 -4.54 -5.03 9.45
N PHE A 83 -3.49 -4.55 8.80
CA PHE A 83 -3.54 -3.31 8.03
C PHE A 83 -4.55 -3.38 6.88
N GLU A 84 -4.72 -4.54 6.27
CA GLU A 84 -5.70 -4.76 5.21
C GLU A 84 -7.15 -4.71 5.73
N GLU A 85 -7.44 -5.15 6.95
CA GLU A 85 -8.78 -5.01 7.53
C GLU A 85 -9.16 -3.56 7.86
N VAL A 86 -8.18 -2.72 8.17
CA VAL A 86 -8.41 -1.31 8.52
C VAL A 86 -8.35 -0.43 7.28
N PHE A 87 -7.23 -0.44 6.58
CA PHE A 87 -6.93 0.44 5.45
C PHE A 87 -7.10 -0.21 4.08
N GLY A 88 -7.20 -1.54 4.01
CA GLY A 88 -7.51 -2.23 2.77
C GLY A 88 -6.44 -2.16 1.70
N LYS A 89 -6.86 -2.30 0.45
CA LYS A 89 -6.01 -2.18 -0.73
C LYS A 89 -5.81 -0.71 -1.08
N ARG A 90 -4.71 -0.36 -1.77
CA ARG A 90 -4.34 1.05 -2.01
C ARG A 90 -4.35 1.39 -3.49
N VAL A 91 -5.04 2.47 -3.82
CA VAL A 91 -4.86 3.23 -5.07
C VAL A 91 -3.77 4.26 -4.84
N ILE A 92 -2.72 4.24 -5.66
CA ILE A 92 -1.63 5.23 -5.61
C ILE A 92 -1.80 6.23 -6.76
N ILE A 93 -1.70 7.54 -6.48
CA ILE A 93 -1.84 8.59 -7.49
C ILE A 93 -0.64 9.55 -7.44
N PHE A 94 0.08 9.67 -8.55
CA PHE A 94 1.21 10.60 -8.70
C PHE A 94 1.07 11.52 -9.91
N GLY A 95 1.68 12.69 -9.81
CA GLY A 95 1.80 13.65 -10.91
C GLY A 95 1.55 15.09 -10.48
N GLY A 96 1.01 15.91 -11.39
CA GLY A 96 0.75 17.33 -11.13
C GLY A 96 -0.45 17.52 -10.20
N GLY A 97 -0.31 18.39 -9.19
CA GLY A 97 -1.29 18.52 -8.09
C GLY A 97 -2.75 18.70 -8.54
N ALA A 98 -3.01 19.50 -9.56
CA ALA A 98 -4.37 19.70 -10.07
C ALA A 98 -5.00 18.39 -10.62
N LEU A 99 -4.26 17.65 -11.45
CA LEU A 99 -4.74 16.39 -12.03
C LEU A 99 -4.79 15.27 -10.99
N VAL A 100 -3.82 15.21 -10.08
CA VAL A 100 -3.84 14.29 -8.93
C VAL A 100 -5.12 14.47 -8.11
N SER A 101 -5.51 15.72 -7.81
CA SER A 101 -6.76 16.00 -7.08
C SER A 101 -8.02 15.58 -7.85
N GLN A 102 -8.05 15.73 -9.17
CA GLN A 102 -9.19 15.29 -9.98
C GLN A 102 -9.33 13.76 -10.00
N VAL A 103 -8.21 13.04 -10.11
CA VAL A 103 -8.22 11.57 -9.99
C VAL A 103 -8.64 11.15 -8.58
N ALA A 104 -8.10 11.81 -7.55
CA ALA A 104 -8.43 11.54 -6.17
C ALA A 104 -9.94 11.73 -5.90
N LEU A 105 -10.58 12.74 -6.47
CA LEU A 105 -12.02 12.96 -6.34
C LEU A 105 -12.83 11.73 -6.78
N GLY A 106 -12.53 11.19 -7.97
CA GLY A 106 -13.22 10.01 -8.50
C GLY A 106 -12.91 8.73 -7.74
N ALA A 107 -11.64 8.55 -7.34
CA ALA A 107 -11.23 7.40 -6.54
C ALA A 107 -11.85 7.42 -5.13
N ILE A 108 -11.82 8.55 -4.42
CA ILE A 108 -12.40 8.67 -3.08
C ILE A 108 -13.92 8.43 -3.13
N SER A 109 -14.60 9.00 -4.13
CA SER A 109 -16.05 8.84 -4.28
C SER A 109 -16.44 7.37 -4.52
N GLU A 110 -15.68 6.64 -5.33
CA GLU A 110 -15.97 5.23 -5.57
C GLU A 110 -15.54 4.36 -4.38
N ALA A 111 -14.39 4.65 -3.77
CA ALA A 111 -13.90 3.92 -2.59
C ALA A 111 -14.88 4.03 -1.43
N ASP A 112 -15.49 5.20 -1.20
CA ASP A 112 -16.51 5.40 -0.16
C ASP A 112 -17.70 4.43 -0.32
N ARG A 113 -18.26 4.34 -1.54
CA ARG A 113 -19.36 3.42 -1.84
C ARG A 113 -18.98 1.96 -1.58
N HIS A 114 -17.75 1.57 -1.94
CA HIS A 114 -17.25 0.21 -1.75
C HIS A 114 -16.96 -0.09 -0.27
N ASN A 115 -16.40 0.88 0.45
CA ASN A 115 -16.05 0.76 1.86
C ASN A 115 -17.29 0.61 2.76
N LEU A 116 -18.37 1.34 2.45
CA LEU A 116 -19.66 1.20 3.13
C LEU A 116 -20.27 -0.20 3.02
N ARG A 117 -19.86 -0.98 2.01
CA ARG A 117 -20.35 -2.34 1.79
C ARG A 117 -19.43 -3.40 2.39
N GLY A 118 -18.39 -3.02 3.13
CA GLY A 118 -17.49 -3.92 3.83
C GLY A 118 -16.19 -4.28 3.09
N GLU A 119 -15.91 -3.67 1.93
CA GLU A 119 -14.52 -3.66 1.42
C GLU A 119 -13.71 -2.59 2.16
N ARG A 120 -12.39 -2.58 1.97
CA ARG A 120 -11.53 -1.47 2.35
C ARG A 120 -10.62 -1.13 1.19
N ILE A 121 -10.68 0.12 0.74
CA ILE A 121 -9.83 0.70 -0.29
C ILE A 121 -9.45 2.10 0.15
N SER A 122 -8.14 2.37 0.24
CA SER A 122 -7.60 3.70 0.49
C SER A 122 -7.07 4.33 -0.79
N VAL A 123 -7.02 5.67 -0.80
CA VAL A 123 -6.51 6.46 -1.92
C VAL A 123 -5.37 7.32 -1.39
N ASP A 124 -4.17 7.01 -1.84
CA ASP A 124 -2.95 7.62 -1.37
C ASP A 124 -2.32 8.42 -2.51
N THR A 125 -1.99 9.68 -2.24
CA THR A 125 -1.57 10.60 -3.29
C THR A 125 -0.30 11.36 -2.91
N MET A 126 0.50 11.70 -3.91
CA MET A 126 1.64 12.60 -3.74
C MET A 126 1.82 13.44 -5.01
N PRO A 127 1.69 14.77 -4.92
CA PRO A 127 2.02 15.65 -6.03
C PRO A 127 3.54 15.65 -6.23
N ILE A 128 3.99 15.24 -7.41
CA ILE A 128 5.40 15.15 -7.75
C ILE A 128 5.59 15.42 -9.25
N ILE A 129 6.56 16.26 -9.56
CA ILE A 129 6.93 16.66 -10.92
C ILE A 129 8.43 16.47 -11.11
N GLY A 130 8.88 16.45 -12.36
CA GLY A 130 10.26 16.12 -12.71
C GLY A 130 10.38 14.67 -13.18
N GLU A 131 11.20 14.41 -14.19
CA GLU A 131 11.32 13.07 -14.79
C GLU A 131 11.97 12.09 -13.82
N GLU A 132 13.04 12.50 -13.14
CA GLU A 132 13.82 11.63 -12.25
C GLU A 132 13.04 11.35 -10.97
N GLU A 133 12.52 12.40 -10.35
CA GLU A 133 11.76 12.34 -9.10
C GLU A 133 10.50 11.48 -9.26
N LEU A 134 9.77 11.66 -10.36
CA LEU A 134 8.59 10.83 -10.63
C LEU A 134 8.97 9.39 -10.99
N ALA A 135 10.06 9.16 -11.74
CA ALA A 135 10.51 7.80 -12.02
C ALA A 135 10.89 7.05 -10.73
N GLU A 136 11.57 7.71 -9.80
CA GLU A 136 11.88 7.15 -8.47
C GLU A 136 10.63 6.85 -7.66
N ALA A 137 9.65 7.75 -7.66
CA ALA A 137 8.36 7.51 -7.01
C ALA A 137 7.63 6.30 -7.61
N VAL A 138 7.54 6.20 -8.94
CA VAL A 138 6.95 5.05 -9.64
C VAL A 138 7.66 3.75 -9.27
N LYS A 139 9.00 3.75 -9.26
CA LYS A 139 9.79 2.60 -8.85
C LYS A 139 9.47 2.17 -7.41
N ALA A 140 9.34 3.14 -6.50
CA ALA A 140 9.08 2.89 -5.09
C ALA A 140 7.69 2.28 -4.82
N VAL A 141 6.72 2.37 -5.73
CA VAL A 141 5.41 1.74 -5.58
C VAL A 141 5.50 0.22 -5.38
N SER A 142 6.49 -0.44 -6.02
CA SER A 142 6.71 -1.89 -5.89
C SER A 142 7.02 -2.38 -4.48
N ARG A 143 7.43 -1.47 -3.57
CA ARG A 143 7.71 -1.75 -2.16
C ARG A 143 6.72 -1.05 -1.22
N LEU A 144 5.59 -0.57 -1.75
CA LEU A 144 4.46 -0.09 -0.94
C LEU A 144 3.53 -1.25 -0.64
N HIS A 145 3.52 -1.69 0.61
CA HIS A 145 2.58 -2.72 1.08
C HIS A 145 1.12 -2.32 0.76
N ARG A 146 0.33 -3.29 0.28
CA ARG A 146 -1.08 -3.18 -0.17
C ARG A 146 -1.33 -2.35 -1.44
N ALA A 147 -0.30 -1.83 -2.11
CA ALA A 147 -0.50 -1.10 -3.36
C ALA A 147 -0.89 -2.05 -4.52
N GLU A 148 -2.07 -1.84 -5.09
CA GLU A 148 -2.59 -2.69 -6.16
C GLU A 148 -2.73 -1.97 -7.50
N ILE A 149 -2.75 -0.64 -7.51
CA ILE A 149 -2.79 0.13 -8.76
C ILE A 149 -2.08 1.48 -8.61
N LEU A 150 -1.47 1.93 -9.70
CA LEU A 150 -0.95 3.28 -9.85
C LEU A 150 -1.73 4.05 -10.92
N VAL A 151 -2.07 5.30 -10.62
CA VAL A 151 -2.58 6.28 -11.60
C VAL A 151 -1.56 7.40 -11.79
N LEU A 152 -1.15 7.62 -13.04
CA LEU A 152 -0.25 8.71 -13.43
C LEU A 152 -1.05 9.87 -14.03
N ALA A 153 -1.02 11.00 -13.35
CA ALA A 153 -1.85 12.17 -13.62
C ALA A 153 -1.01 13.40 -13.98
N GLY A 154 -0.76 13.62 -15.27
CA GLY A 154 0.04 14.75 -15.75
C GLY A 154 -0.28 15.14 -17.19
N GLY A 155 0.31 16.25 -17.64
CA GLY A 155 0.18 16.72 -19.03
C GLY A 155 1.24 16.17 -19.98
N LEU A 156 2.42 15.78 -19.47
CA LEU A 156 3.50 15.18 -20.23
C LEU A 156 4.34 14.28 -19.31
N MET A 157 4.51 13.01 -19.67
CA MET A 157 5.38 12.07 -18.96
C MET A 157 6.07 11.11 -19.95
N GLY A 158 7.39 10.94 -19.82
CA GLY A 158 8.20 10.15 -20.73
C GLY A 158 9.53 9.70 -20.12
N GLY A 159 10.47 9.28 -20.96
CA GLY A 159 11.84 8.98 -20.54
C GLY A 159 11.91 7.90 -19.45
N LYS A 160 12.65 8.17 -18.37
CA LYS A 160 12.85 7.25 -17.24
C LYS A 160 11.53 6.78 -16.61
N ILE A 161 10.51 7.63 -16.58
CA ILE A 161 9.18 7.27 -16.06
C ILE A 161 8.59 6.10 -16.86
N THR A 162 8.78 6.11 -18.18
CA THR A 162 8.29 5.04 -19.07
C THR A 162 8.92 3.69 -18.75
N ASP A 163 10.21 3.68 -18.42
CA ASP A 163 10.92 2.45 -18.11
C ASP A 163 10.55 1.91 -16.73
N GLU A 164 10.36 2.80 -15.74
CA GLU A 164 9.88 2.40 -14.41
C GLU A 164 8.42 1.92 -14.45
N VAL A 165 7.56 2.51 -15.28
CA VAL A 165 6.19 1.98 -15.50
C VAL A 165 6.24 0.55 -16.06
N LYS A 166 7.11 0.25 -17.03
CA LYS A 166 7.26 -1.13 -17.55
C LYS A 166 7.72 -2.09 -16.46
N ARG A 167 8.66 -1.68 -15.59
CA ARG A 167 9.17 -2.49 -14.48
C ARG A 167 8.09 -2.73 -13.43
N LEU A 168 7.36 -1.68 -13.05
CA LEU A 168 6.28 -1.76 -12.07
C LEU A 168 5.17 -2.71 -12.53
N ARG A 169 4.77 -2.66 -13.81
CA ARG A 169 3.79 -3.60 -14.37
C ARG A 169 4.25 -5.05 -14.35
N LYS A 170 5.55 -5.30 -14.53
CA LYS A 170 6.13 -6.64 -14.39
C LYS A 170 6.09 -7.14 -12.95
N ALA A 171 6.12 -6.24 -11.97
CA ALA A 171 5.91 -6.56 -10.55
C ALA A 171 4.43 -6.81 -10.20
N GLY A 172 3.53 -6.76 -11.18
CA GLY A 172 2.12 -7.09 -11.00
C GLY A 172 1.21 -5.90 -10.70
N ILE A 173 1.75 -4.67 -10.61
CA ILE A 173 0.95 -3.47 -10.32
C ILE A 173 0.50 -2.82 -11.64
N PRO A 174 -0.80 -2.89 -11.99
CA PRO A 174 -1.35 -2.21 -13.14
C PRO A 174 -1.19 -0.69 -13.05
N VAL A 175 -1.04 -0.06 -14.22
CA VAL A 175 -0.87 1.40 -14.33
C VAL A 175 -1.92 1.99 -15.25
N ILE A 176 -2.71 2.93 -14.73
CA ILE A 176 -3.55 3.83 -15.51
C ILE A 176 -2.74 5.11 -15.79
N ALA A 177 -2.74 5.57 -17.04
CA ALA A 177 -2.24 6.89 -17.38
C ALA A 177 -3.37 7.79 -17.85
N LEU A 178 -3.33 9.07 -17.49
CA LEU A 178 -4.18 10.04 -18.18
C LEU A 178 -3.78 10.18 -19.65
N ASN A 179 -4.71 10.64 -20.48
CA ASN A 179 -4.41 11.00 -21.86
C ASN A 179 -3.51 12.24 -21.91
N MET A 180 -2.20 12.01 -22.03
CA MET A 180 -1.15 13.02 -21.90
C MET A 180 -0.10 12.91 -23.01
N PHE A 181 0.78 13.91 -23.12
CA PHE A 181 1.94 13.83 -24.01
C PHE A 181 3.03 12.90 -23.46
N GLY A 182 3.95 12.48 -24.35
CA GLY A 182 5.08 11.63 -23.99
C GLY A 182 4.83 10.14 -24.22
N THR A 183 5.70 9.32 -23.63
CA THR A 183 5.76 7.87 -23.91
C THR A 183 5.06 7.01 -22.86
N VAL A 184 4.72 7.56 -21.68
CA VAL A 184 4.01 6.81 -20.62
C VAL A 184 2.67 6.22 -21.09
N PRO A 185 1.79 6.95 -21.81
CA PRO A 185 0.52 6.38 -22.29
C PRO A 185 0.67 5.18 -23.22
N ARG A 186 1.85 4.99 -23.84
CA ARG A 186 2.11 3.84 -24.72
C ARG A 186 2.41 2.55 -23.94
N VAL A 187 2.78 2.68 -22.67
CA VAL A 187 3.25 1.57 -21.82
C VAL A 187 2.37 1.36 -20.59
N ALA A 188 1.34 2.18 -20.38
CA ALA A 188 0.31 1.96 -19.38
C ALA A 188 -0.56 0.74 -19.72
N ASP A 189 -1.36 0.25 -18.77
CA ASP A 189 -2.38 -0.77 -19.01
C ASP A 189 -3.58 -0.19 -19.74
N VAL A 190 -4.03 1.00 -19.34
CA VAL A 190 -5.15 1.73 -19.94
C VAL A 190 -4.85 3.22 -19.92
N VAL A 191 -5.31 3.93 -20.96
CA VAL A 191 -5.26 5.39 -21.02
C VAL A 191 -6.66 5.94 -20.86
N ILE A 192 -6.87 6.87 -19.93
CA ILE A 192 -8.19 7.45 -19.64
C ILE A 192 -8.10 8.98 -19.77
N SER A 193 -9.02 9.57 -20.50
CA SER A 193 -9.00 11.02 -20.77
C SER A 193 -9.57 11.83 -19.61
N ASP A 194 -10.67 11.37 -19.02
CA ASP A 194 -11.28 12.05 -17.87
C ASP A 194 -10.59 11.61 -16.56
N PRO A 195 -9.98 12.55 -15.81
CA PRO A 195 -9.25 12.20 -14.59
C PRO A 195 -10.16 11.64 -13.50
N VAL A 196 -11.39 12.12 -13.36
CA VAL A 196 -12.34 11.62 -12.35
C VAL A 196 -12.68 10.15 -12.64
N MET A 197 -13.03 9.84 -13.89
CA MET A 197 -13.26 8.46 -14.34
C MET A 197 -12.03 7.58 -14.14
N ALA A 198 -10.83 8.09 -14.35
CA ALA A 198 -9.59 7.33 -14.10
C ALA A 198 -9.49 6.88 -12.63
N GLY A 199 -9.84 7.75 -11.69
CA GLY A 199 -9.90 7.41 -10.27
C GLY A 199 -10.97 6.38 -9.95
N THR A 200 -12.18 6.53 -10.48
CA THR A 200 -13.27 5.57 -10.31
C THR A 200 -12.88 4.18 -10.82
N LEU A 201 -12.36 4.10 -12.06
CA LEU A 201 -11.97 2.83 -12.65
C LEU A 201 -10.78 2.17 -11.93
N ALA A 202 -9.90 2.96 -11.30
CA ALA A 202 -8.84 2.44 -10.47
C ALA A 202 -9.39 1.67 -9.25
N VAL A 203 -10.38 2.23 -8.56
CA VAL A 203 -11.04 1.58 -7.43
C VAL A 203 -11.86 0.37 -7.88
N MET A 204 -12.65 0.53 -8.95
CA MET A 204 -13.45 -0.58 -9.49
C MET A 204 -12.59 -1.76 -9.93
N HIS A 205 -11.33 -1.56 -10.30
CA HIS A 205 -10.43 -2.65 -10.65
C HIS A 205 -10.00 -3.48 -9.44
N ILE A 206 -9.77 -2.82 -8.30
CA ILE A 206 -9.27 -3.41 -7.06
C ILE A 206 -10.39 -4.06 -6.24
N SER A 207 -11.61 -3.53 -6.37
CA SER A 207 -12.78 -4.10 -5.72
C SER A 207 -13.07 -5.52 -6.19
N GLU A 208 -13.42 -6.39 -5.25
CA GLU A 208 -13.89 -7.75 -5.50
C GLU A 208 -15.40 -7.78 -5.82
N LYS A 209 -16.13 -6.75 -5.41
CA LYS A 209 -17.56 -6.56 -5.68
C LYS A 209 -17.84 -5.96 -7.04
N ALA A 210 -16.87 -5.28 -7.65
CA ALA A 210 -16.98 -4.76 -9.01
C ALA A 210 -16.65 -5.85 -10.04
N LYS A 211 -17.36 -5.85 -11.17
CA LYS A 211 -17.07 -6.76 -12.31
C LYS A 211 -16.00 -6.21 -13.25
N PHE A 212 -15.55 -4.98 -13.02
CA PHE A 212 -14.60 -4.30 -13.89
C PHE A 212 -13.19 -4.85 -13.65
N ASP A 213 -12.47 -5.11 -14.75
CA ASP A 213 -11.10 -5.59 -14.69
C ASP A 213 -10.30 -4.94 -15.81
N LEU A 214 -9.26 -4.18 -15.45
CA LEU A 214 -8.36 -3.52 -16.40
C LEU A 214 -7.74 -4.50 -17.39
N LYS A 215 -7.53 -5.76 -17.01
CA LYS A 215 -6.99 -6.78 -17.91
C LYS A 215 -7.89 -7.01 -19.13
N ARG A 216 -9.21 -6.80 -19.00
CA ARG A 216 -10.19 -6.96 -20.10
C ARG A 216 -10.23 -5.78 -21.06
N VAL A 217 -9.70 -4.63 -20.65
CA VAL A 217 -9.68 -3.39 -21.46
C VAL A 217 -8.26 -2.90 -21.74
N ARG A 218 -7.26 -3.77 -21.54
CA ARG A 218 -5.84 -3.45 -21.72
C ARG A 218 -5.55 -2.93 -23.13
N GLY A 219 -4.80 -1.84 -23.22
CA GLY A 219 -4.44 -1.18 -24.47
C GLY A 219 -5.52 -0.25 -25.05
N LYS A 220 -6.70 -0.19 -24.44
CA LYS A 220 -7.74 0.77 -24.86
C LYS A 220 -7.41 2.19 -24.39
N ARG A 221 -7.91 3.15 -25.15
CA ARG A 221 -7.99 4.56 -24.78
C ARG A 221 -9.46 4.91 -24.59
N ILE A 222 -9.80 5.48 -23.44
CA ILE A 222 -11.16 5.81 -23.01
C ILE A 222 -11.26 7.31 -22.76
#